data_AF-A0A7X7SPT8-F1
#
_entry.id   AF-A0A7X7SPT8-F1
#
_cell.length_a   1.000
_cell.length_b   1.000
_cell.length_c   1.000
_cell.angle_alpha   90.00
_cell.angle_beta   90.00
_cell.angle_gamma   90.00
#
_symmetry.space_group_name_H-M   'P 1'
#
loop_
_entity.id
_entity.type
_entity.pdbx_description
1 polymer ?
#
loop_
_entity_poly.entity_id
_entity_poly.type
_entity_poly.pdbx_seq_one_letter_code
_entity_poly.pdbx_strand_id
1 'polypeptide(L)'
;MAEIAREILHVNLEDEMRQSYLDYAMSVIVGRALPDVRDGLKPVHRRILFAMQESNNVSSRPYVKCARVVGDVLGKYHPHGDTATYDALV
;
A
#
# COMPACT_ATOMS: atom_id res chain seq x y z
N MET A 1 -25.09 34.46 -1.90
CA MET A 1 -23.72 34.06 -1.51
C MET A 1 -23.85 32.90 -0.55
N ALA A 2 -23.63 31.68 -1.02
CA ALA A 2 -23.80 30.47 -0.23
C ALA A 2 -22.74 30.43 0.88
N GLU A 3 -23.20 30.21 2.10
CA GLU A 3 -22.42 30.11 3.32
C GLU A 3 -21.48 28.90 3.23
N ILE A 4 -20.19 29.16 2.98
CA ILE A 4 -19.15 28.14 2.90
C ILE A 4 -18.88 27.65 4.33
N ALA A 5 -19.25 26.39 4.60
CA ALA A 5 -18.94 25.54 5.76
C ALA A 5 -19.12 26.14 7.17
N ARG A 6 -20.12 25.63 7.89
CA ARG A 6 -20.72 26.22 9.10
C ARG A 6 -20.21 25.69 10.45
N GLU A 7 -19.04 25.05 10.52
CA GLU A 7 -18.56 24.49 11.80
C GLU A 7 -17.03 24.55 11.91
N ILE A 8 -16.52 25.39 12.82
CA ILE A 8 -15.09 25.50 13.14
C ILE A 8 -14.83 24.67 14.40
N LEU A 9 -14.31 23.47 14.22
CA LEU A 9 -13.89 22.61 15.33
C LEU A 9 -12.53 23.07 15.85
N HIS A 10 -12.48 23.41 17.13
CA HIS A 10 -11.22 23.76 17.78
C HIS A 10 -10.53 22.46 18.21
N VAL A 11 -9.32 22.21 17.71
CA VAL A 11 -8.53 21.02 18.02
C VAL A 11 -7.28 21.43 18.79
N ASN A 12 -6.97 20.72 19.88
CA ASN A 12 -5.74 20.93 20.62
C ASN A 12 -4.55 20.41 19.80
N LEU A 13 -3.55 21.26 19.57
CA LEU A 13 -2.36 20.92 18.79
C LEU A 13 -1.60 19.71 19.36
N GLU A 14 -1.42 19.65 20.67
CA GLU A 14 -0.65 18.58 21.31
C GLU A 14 -1.33 17.22 21.12
N ASP A 15 -2.65 17.19 21.30
CA ASP A 15 -3.44 15.97 21.14
C ASP A 15 -3.47 15.52 19.67
N GLU A 16 -3.67 16.45 18.74
CA GLU A 16 -3.66 16.16 17.30
C GLU A 16 -2.30 15.63 16.83
N MET A 17 -1.21 16.28 17.25
CA MET A 17 0.14 15.84 16.89
C MET A 17 0.43 14.44 17.44
N ARG A 18 0.06 14.17 18.69
CA ARG A 18 0.24 12.85 19.30
C ARG A 18 -0.55 11.78 18.55
N GLN A 19 -1.82 12.04 18.24
CA GLN A 19 -2.70 11.10 17.56
C GLN A 19 -2.21 10.81 16.13
N SER A 20 -2.01 11.85 15.33
CA SER A 20 -1.54 11.73 13.95
C SER A 20 -0.17 11.02 13.85
N TYR A 21 0.74 11.30 14.80
CA TYR A 21 2.03 10.62 14.85
C TYR A 21 1.89 9.12 15.15
N LEU A 22 1.10 8.76 16.16
CA LEU A 22 0.89 7.36 16.55
C LEU A 22 0.18 6.57 15.44
N ASP A 23 -0.82 7.15 14.80
CA ASP A 23 -1.55 6.51 13.70
C ASP A 23 -0.63 6.23 12.51
N TYR A 24 0.19 7.21 12.12
CA TYR A 24 1.16 7.02 11.07
C TYR A 24 2.21 5.97 11.45
N ALA A 25 2.79 6.06 12.65
CA ALA A 25 3.80 5.13 13.13
C ALA A 25 3.29 3.68 13.14
N MET A 26 2.08 3.45 13.67
CA MET A 26 1.45 2.13 13.67
C MET A 26 1.17 1.63 12.26
N SER A 27 0.69 2.49 11.36
CA SER A 27 0.44 2.13 9.95
C SER A 27 1.73 1.69 9.24
N VAL A 28 2.87 2.33 9.56
CA VAL A 28 4.17 1.99 8.99
C VAL A 28 4.66 0.67 9.55
N ILE A 29 4.62 0.48 10.87
CA ILE A 29 5.14 -0.73 11.53
C ILE A 29 4.39 -1.97 11.03
N VAL A 30 3.06 -1.95 11.06
CA VAL A 30 2.23 -3.12 10.77
C VAL A 30 1.92 -3.25 9.27
N GLY A 31 1.64 -2.14 8.61
CA GLY A 31 1.12 -2.12 7.25
C GLY A 31 2.16 -1.97 6.15
N ARG A 32 3.45 -1.80 6.49
CA ARG A 32 4.49 -1.48 5.49
C ARG A 32 5.87 -2.08 5.78
N ALA A 33 6.42 -1.82 6.96
CA ALA A 33 7.84 -1.98 7.22
C ALA A 33 8.23 -3.41 7.62
N LEU A 34 7.49 -4.02 8.55
CA LEU A 34 7.81 -5.34 9.09
C LEU A 34 7.07 -6.45 8.34
N PRO A 35 7.74 -7.61 8.09
CA PRO A 35 7.09 -8.78 7.52
C PRO A 35 6.22 -9.51 8.55
N ASP A 36 5.26 -10.29 8.05
CA ASP A 36 4.49 -11.22 8.90
C ASP A 36 5.33 -12.47 9.18
N VAL A 37 5.27 -13.00 10.41
CA VAL A 37 6.07 -14.17 10.83
C VAL A 37 5.67 -15.46 10.11
N ARG A 38 4.43 -15.56 9.62
CA ARG A 38 3.89 -16.79 9.03
C ARG A 38 4.44 -17.04 7.64
N ASP A 39 4.67 -15.98 6.87
CA ASP A 39 5.13 -16.07 5.47
C ASP A 39 6.44 -15.31 5.21
N GLY A 40 6.91 -14.48 6.15
CA GLY A 40 8.09 -13.64 5.97
C GLY A 40 7.90 -12.49 4.97
N LEU A 41 6.67 -12.22 4.52
CA LEU A 41 6.39 -11.27 3.46
C LEU A 41 5.88 -9.93 4.00
N LYS A 42 6.40 -8.85 3.40
CA LYS A 42 5.79 -7.52 3.52
C LYS A 42 4.51 -7.44 2.67
N PRO A 43 3.59 -6.52 2.96
CA PRO A 43 2.34 -6.39 2.21
C PRO A 43 2.51 -6.21 0.70
N VAL A 44 3.54 -5.50 0.24
CA VAL A 44 3.82 -5.32 -1.20
C VAL A 44 4.17 -6.64 -1.89
N HIS A 45 5.06 -7.45 -1.31
CA HIS A 45 5.44 -8.75 -1.88
C HIS A 45 4.24 -9.69 -2.00
N ARG A 46 3.41 -9.74 -0.95
CA ARG A 46 2.20 -10.58 -0.94
C ARG A 46 1.22 -10.18 -2.04
N ARG A 47 1.00 -8.89 -2.25
CA ARG A 47 0.12 -8.36 -3.31
C ARG A 47 0.66 -8.66 -4.71
N ILE A 48 1.98 -8.56 -4.92
CA ILE A 48 2.63 -8.91 -6.19
C ILE A 48 2.43 -10.40 -6.52
N LEU A 49 2.78 -11.28 -5.58
CA LEU A 49 2.65 -12.73 -5.77
C LEU A 49 1.20 -13.14 -6.01
N PHE A 50 0.25 -12.54 -5.27
CA PHE A 50 -1.17 -12.80 -5.45
C PHE A 50 -1.67 -12.36 -6.84
N ALA A 51 -1.31 -11.14 -7.28
CA ALA A 51 -1.70 -10.65 -8.61
C ALA A 51 -1.11 -11.49 -9.76
N MET A 52 0.12 -11.98 -9.59
CA MET A 52 0.75 -12.89 -10.55
C MET A 52 0.04 -14.25 -10.60
N GLN A 53 -0.36 -14.80 -9.46
CA GLN A 53 -1.16 -16.02 -9.39
C GLN A 53 -2.51 -15.84 -10.10
N GLU A 54 -3.24 -14.76 -9.81
CA GLU A 54 -4.54 -14.44 -10.42
C GLU A 54 -4.45 -14.25 -11.94
N SER A 55 -3.31 -13.75 -12.42
CA SER A 55 -3.03 -13.57 -13.85
C SER A 55 -2.45 -14.83 -14.51
N ASN A 56 -2.34 -15.93 -13.77
CA ASN A 56 -1.75 -17.20 -14.21
C ASN A 56 -0.29 -17.05 -14.70
N ASN A 57 0.46 -16.11 -14.13
CA ASN A 57 1.89 -15.92 -14.38
C ASN A 57 2.71 -16.88 -13.52
N VAL A 58 2.61 -18.17 -13.85
CA VAL A 58 3.32 -19.25 -13.17
C VAL A 58 4.56 -19.66 -13.95
N SER A 59 5.48 -20.39 -13.30
CA SER A 59 6.78 -20.78 -13.86
C SER A 59 6.71 -21.57 -15.18
N SER A 60 5.60 -22.24 -15.47
CA SER A 60 5.40 -22.97 -16.72
C SER A 60 4.94 -22.09 -17.90
N ARG A 61 4.68 -20.80 -17.68
CA ARG A 61 4.24 -19.85 -18.70
C ARG A 61 5.39 -18.98 -19.21
N PRO A 62 5.30 -18.45 -20.44
CA PRO A 62 6.29 -17.50 -20.96
C PRO A 62 6.36 -16.21 -20.11
N TYR A 63 7.49 -15.53 -20.19
CA TYR A 63 7.69 -14.25 -19.52
C TYR A 63 6.70 -13.18 -20.00
N VAL A 64 6.31 -12.31 -19.07
CA VAL A 64 5.45 -11.15 -19.32
C VAL A 64 6.19 -9.87 -18.95
N LYS A 65 5.76 -8.75 -19.54
CA LYS A 65 6.35 -7.43 -19.23
C LYS A 65 6.04 -7.05 -17.77
N CYS A 66 7.05 -6.61 -17.01
CA CYS A 66 6.88 -6.18 -15.63
C CYS A 66 5.83 -5.08 -15.48
N ALA A 67 5.75 -4.14 -16.43
CA ALA A 67 4.75 -3.07 -16.44
C ALA A 67 3.29 -3.59 -16.38
N ARG A 68 3.02 -4.77 -16.95
CA ARG A 68 1.70 -5.40 -16.87
C ARG A 68 1.40 -5.84 -15.44
N VAL A 69 2.34 -6.54 -14.80
CA VAL A 69 2.20 -7.02 -13.42
C VAL A 69 2.06 -5.84 -12.45
N VAL A 70 2.90 -4.81 -12.59
CA VAL A 70 2.80 -3.59 -11.78
C VAL A 70 1.43 -2.93 -11.96
N GLY A 71 0.95 -2.78 -13.19
CA GLY A 71 -0.37 -2.21 -13.47
C GLY A 71 -1.52 -2.99 -12.81
N ASP A 72 -1.48 -4.33 -12.88
CA ASP A 72 -2.48 -5.19 -12.24
C ASP A 72 -2.46 -5.08 -10.70
N VAL A 73 -1.27 -4.99 -10.10
CA VAL A 73 -1.10 -4.82 -8.65
C VAL A 73 -1.65 -3.48 -8.18
N LEU A 74 -1.33 -2.39 -8.90
CA LEU A 74 -1.80 -1.04 -8.56
C LEU A 74 -3.32 -0.91 -8.71
N GLY A 75 -3.87 -1.42 -9.80
CA GLY A 75 -5.29 -1.28 -10.10
C GLY A 75 -6.20 -2.04 -9.14
N LYS A 76 -5.70 -3.12 -8.51
CA LYS A 76 -6.54 -4.03 -7.71
C LYS A 76 -6.17 -4.09 -6.23
N TYR A 77 -4.88 -3.97 -5.87
CA TYR A 77 -4.40 -4.39 -4.56
C TYR A 77 -3.49 -3.40 -3.83
N HIS A 78 -2.81 -2.48 -4.53
CA HIS A 78 -1.79 -1.61 -3.95
C HIS A 78 -2.00 -0.14 -4.34
N PRO A 79 -2.70 0.67 -3.53
CA PRO A 79 -3.05 2.07 -3.87
C PRO A 79 -1.89 3.05 -3.58
N HIS A 80 -0.67 2.71 -4.00
CA HIS A 80 0.52 3.54 -3.82
C HIS A 80 1.32 3.64 -5.13
N GLY A 81 2.48 4.28 -5.11
CA GLY A 81 3.28 4.52 -6.32
C GLY A 81 3.70 3.24 -7.05
N ASP A 82 3.80 3.35 -8.37
CA ASP A 82 4.31 2.31 -9.27
C ASP A 82 5.78 2.01 -9.02
N THR A 83 6.61 3.03 -8.76
CA THR A 83 8.04 2.87 -8.44
C THR A 83 8.27 1.89 -7.29
N ALA A 84 7.57 2.06 -6.17
CA ALA A 84 7.75 1.18 -5.00
C ALA A 84 7.32 -0.27 -5.28
N THR A 85 6.33 -0.45 -6.16
CA THR A 85 5.88 -1.79 -6.58
C THR A 85 6.88 -2.44 -7.53
N TYR A 86 7.44 -1.67 -8.46
CA TYR A 86 8.46 -2.14 -9.39
C TYR A 86 9.77 -2.47 -8.67
N ASP A 87 10.23 -1.60 -7.78
CA ASP A 87 11.45 -1.81 -6.99
C ASP A 87 11.34 -3.03 -6.06
N ALA A 88 10.13 -3.36 -5.61
CA ALA A 88 9.88 -4.58 -4.82
C ALA A 88 9.76 -5.85 -5.67
N LEU A 89 9.56 -5.73 -6.99
CA LEU A 89 9.50 -6.83 -7.95
C LEU A 89 10.89 -7.24 -8.45
N VAL A 90 11.81 -6.28 -8.56
CA VAL A 90 13.21 -6.45 -8.99
C VAL A 90 14.03 -7.12 -7.89
#